data_AF-A0A3L8Q507-F1
#
_entry.id   AF-A0A3L8Q507-F1
#
_cell.length_a   1.000
_cell.length_b   1.000
_cell.length_c   1.000
_cell.angle_alpha   90.00
_cell.angle_beta   90.00
_cell.angle_gamma   90.00
#
_symmetry.space_group_name_H-M   'P 1'
#
loop_
_entity.id
_entity.type
_entity.pdbx_description
1 polymer ?
#
loop_
_entity_poly.entity_id
_entity_poly.type
_entity_poly.pdbx_seq_one_letter_code
_entity_poly.pdbx_strand_id
1 'polypeptide(L)' 'MRFLAARNFVHRDLATRNCLVGEGLRVKVADFGMSRNLYGTGYGRVRGRALLPIRWMAWESILW' A
#
# COMPACT_ATOMS: atom_id res chain seq x y z
N MET A 1 7.89 -7.83 5.08
CA MET A 1 8.27 -7.69 3.66
C MET A 1 9.25 -8.73 3.13
N ARG A 2 10.20 -9.27 3.93
CA ARG A 2 11.18 -10.28 3.49
C ARG A 2 10.59 -11.46 2.70
N PHE A 3 9.47 -12.02 3.17
CA PHE A 3 8.78 -13.12 2.48
C PHE A 3 8.31 -12.74 1.06
N LEU A 4 7.72 -11.56 0.88
CA LEU A 4 7.27 -11.07 -0.43
C LEU A 4 8.45 -10.81 -1.36
N ALA A 5 9.52 -10.19 -0.84
CA ALA A 5 10.74 -9.93 -1.60
C ALA A 5 11.38 -11.23 -2.13
N ALA A 6 11.48 -12.26 -1.28
CA ALA A 6 12.02 -13.57 -1.68
C ALA A 6 11.16 -14.31 -2.74
N ARG A 7 9.93 -13.84 -2.98
CA ARG A 7 8.99 -14.37 -3.98
C ARG A 7 8.84 -13.45 -5.20
N ASN A 8 9.71 -12.43 -5.34
CA ASN A 8 9.62 -11.42 -6.40
C ASN A 8 8.24 -10.74 -6.47
N PHE A 9 7.61 -10.54 -5.30
CA PHE A 9 6.29 -9.91 -5.20
C PHE A 9 6.38 -8.48 -4.68
N VAL A 10 5.84 -7.53 -5.44
CA VAL A 10 5.80 -6.11 -5.07
C VAL A 10 4.39 -5.73 -4.61
N HIS A 11 4.27 -5.32 -3.34
CA HIS A 11 2.98 -4.96 -2.74
C HIS A 11 2.37 -3.68 -3.33
N ARG A 12 3.19 -2.69 -3.71
CA ARG A 12 2.81 -1.38 -4.29
C ARG A 12 1.98 -0.42 -3.43
N ASP A 13 1.59 -0.83 -2.21
CA ASP A 13 0.77 -0.01 -1.30
C ASP A 13 1.02 -0.42 0.15
N LEU A 14 2.29 -0.46 0.57
CA LEU A 14 2.63 -0.78 1.95
C LEU A 14 2.42 0.45 2.84
N ALA A 15 1.44 0.37 3.73
CA ALA A 15 1.13 1.41 4.72
C ALA A 15 0.42 0.78 5.93
N THR A 16 0.38 1.49 7.06
CA THR A 16 -0.30 1.01 8.28
C THR A 16 -1.78 0.66 8.04
N ARG A 17 -2.47 1.40 7.17
CA ARG A 17 -3.85 1.10 6.73
C ARG A 17 -4.04 -0.26 6.05
N ASN A 18 -2.96 -0.85 5.53
CA ASN A 18 -2.95 -2.17 4.88
C ASN A 18 -2.28 -3.23 5.78
N CYS A 19 -2.13 -2.94 7.07
CA CYS A 19 -1.69 -3.89 8.08
C CYS A 19 -2.88 -4.24 9.00
N LEU A 20 -3.14 -5.52 9.16
CA LEU A 20 -4.16 -6.04 10.07
C LEU A 20 -3.51 -6.45 11.38
N VAL A 21 -4.14 -6.12 12.50
CA VAL A 21 -3.72 -6.52 13.84
C VAL A 21 -4.68 -7.60 14.34
N GLY A 22 -4.15 -8.79 14.59
CA GLY A 22 -4.89 -9.90 15.18
C GLY A 22 -4.58 -10.07 16.67
N GLU A 23 -4.96 -11.22 17.21
CA GLU A 23 -4.69 -11.61 18.60
C GLU A 23 -3.19 -11.58 18.93
N GLY A 24 -2.87 -11.23 20.17
CA GLY A 24 -1.48 -11.14 20.63
C GLY A 24 -0.68 -10.05 19.91
N LEU A 25 -1.35 -9.01 19.41
CA LEU A 25 -0.74 -7.91 18.62
C LEU A 25 0.00 -8.41 17.37
N ARG A 26 -0.41 -9.56 16.83
CA ARG A 26 0.24 -10.13 15.64
C ARG A 26 -0.20 -9.35 14.39
N VAL A 27 0.77 -8.75 13.71
CA VAL A 27 0.54 -7.97 12.49
C VAL A 27 0.65 -8.83 11.23
N LYS A 28 -0.31 -8.71 10.33
CA LYS A 28 -0.29 -9.30 8.98
C LYS A 28 -0.46 -8.22 7.92
N VAL A 29 0.28 -8.33 6.83
CA VAL A 29 0.16 -7.41 5.69
C VAL A 29 -0.97 -7.90 4.77
N ALA A 30 -1.89 -7.01 4.39
CA ALA A 30 -3.03 -7.30 3.53
C ALA A 30 -2.87 -6.64 2.16
N ASP A 31 -3.30 -7.32 1.10
CA ASP A 31 -3.20 -6.88 -0.30
C ASP A 31 -4.40 -6.07 -0.80
N PHE A 32 -5.48 -6.07 -0.02
CA PHE A 32 -6.77 -5.54 -0.45
C PHE A 32 -6.80 -4.01 -0.48
N GLY A 33 -7.11 -3.44 -1.64
CA GLY A 33 -7.49 -2.04 -1.82
C GLY A 33 -8.84 -1.65 -1.17
N MET A 34 -9.40 -2.51 -0.30
CA MET A 34 -10.66 -2.29 0.43
C MET A 34 -10.60 -1.05 1.35
N SER A 35 -9.39 -0.64 1.75
CA SER A 35 -9.16 0.51 2.62
C SER A 35 -9.23 1.85 1.86
N ARG A 36 -9.18 1.85 0.51
CA ARG A 36 -9.08 3.08 -0.30
C ARG A 36 -10.25 4.05 -0.13
N ASN A 37 -11.48 3.54 0.05
CA ASN A 37 -12.65 4.38 0.24
C ASN A 37 -12.68 5.06 1.63
N LEU A 38 -12.18 4.37 2.67
CA LEU A 38 -12.11 4.91 4.03
C LEU A 38 -10.93 5.88 4.21
N TYR A 39 -9.81 5.63 3.52
CA TYR A 39 -8.59 6.44 3.61
C TYR A 39 -8.35 7.32 2.38
N GLY A 40 -9.42 7.82 1.75
CA GLY A 40 -9.36 8.57 0.49
C GLY A 40 -8.40 9.78 0.51
N THR A 41 -8.17 10.41 1.67
CA THR A 41 -7.23 11.53 1.84
C THR A 41 -5.75 11.14 1.66
N GLY A 42 -5.43 9.85 1.80
CA GLY A 42 -4.08 9.30 1.60
C GLY A 42 -3.73 9.00 0.15
N TYR A 43 -4.70 9.08 -0.77
CA TYR A 43 -4.53 8.76 -2.19
C TYR A 43 -4.67 10.04 -3.04
N GLY A 44 -3.65 10.34 -3.83
CA GLY A 44 -3.66 11.45 -4.78
C GLY A 44 -4.03 11.00 -6.19
N ARG A 45 -4.60 11.91 -6.99
CA ARG A 45 -4.79 11.70 -8.43
C ARG A 45 -3.55 12.19 -9.17
N VAL A 46 -2.92 11.29 -9.91
CA VAL A 46 -1.94 11.63 -10.95
C VAL A 46 -2.66 11.63 -12.29
N ARG A 47 -2.46 12.65 -13.11
CA ARG A 47 -3.17 12.83 -14.40
C ARG A 47 -2.97 11.58 -15.28
N GLY A 48 -4.07 10.94 -15.68
CA GLY A 48 -4.04 9.72 -16.49
C GLY A 48 -3.79 8.41 -15.73
N ARG A 49 -3.65 8.43 -14.40
CA ARG A 49 -3.49 7.22 -13.57
C ARG A 49 -4.65 7.05 -12.59
N ALA A 50 -4.81 5.82 -12.08
CA ALA A 50 -5.70 5.51 -10.96
C ALA A 50 -5.29 6.29 -9.69
N LEU A 51 -6.13 6.27 -8.65
CA LEU A 51 -5.77 6.82 -7.34
C LEU A 51 -4.52 6.11 -6.78
N LEU A 52 -3.47 6.88 -6.49
CA LEU A 52 -2.17 6.36 -6.05
C LEU A 52 -1.84 6.83 -4.63
N PRO A 53 -1.20 6.01 -3.79
CA PRO A 53 -0.79 6.38 -2.44
C PRO A 53 0.50 7.23 -2.47
N ILE A 54 0.49 8.39 -3.14
CA ILE A 54 1.68 9.19 -3.49
C ILE A 54 2.61 9.44 -2.29
N ARG A 55 2.06 9.66 -1.09
CA ARG A 55 2.85 9.91 0.13
C ARG A 55 3.66 8.70 0.63
N TRP A 56 3.37 7.50 0.15
CA TRP A 56 4.05 6.24 0.49
C TRP A 56 4.87 5.67 -0.66
N MET A 57 4.90 6.35 -1.81
CA MET A 57 5.61 5.90 -3.00
C MET A 57 7.03 6.46 -3.00
N ALA A 58 7.97 5.65 -3.48
CA ALA A 58 9.30 6.14 -3.86
C ALA A 58 9.16 7.10 -5.06
N TRP A 59 10.08 8.06 -5.19
CA TRP A 59 9.98 9.13 -6.20
C TRP A 59 9.96 8.56 -7.63
N GLU A 60 10.75 7.53 -7.89
CA GLU A 60 10.79 6.84 -9.17
C GLU A 60 9.43 6.18 -9.50
N SER A 61 8.71 5.66 -8.50
CA SER A 61 7.39 5.06 -8.72
C SER A 61 6.30 6.08 -9.05
N ILE A 62 6.55 7.36 -8.75
CA ILE A 62 5.61 8.46 -9.08
C ILE A 62 5.80 8.89 -10.55
N LEU A 63 7.05 8.91 -11.02
CA LEU A 63 7.41 9.32 -12.37
C LEU A 63 7.09 8.24 -13.40
N TRP A 64 7.47 6.99 -13.11
CA TRP A 64 7.32 5.83 -13.98
C TRP A 64 6.04 5.06 -13.67
#